data_AF-A0A519V1E9-F1
#
_entry.id   AF-A0A519V1E9-F1
#
_cell.length_a   1.000
_cell.length_b   1.000
_cell.length_c   1.000
_cell.angle_alpha   90.00
_cell.angle_beta   90.00
_cell.angle_gamma   90.00
#
_symmetry.space_group_name_H-M   'P 1'
#
loop_
_entity.id
_entity.type
_entity.pdbx_description
1 polymer ?
#
loop_
_entity_poly.entity_id
_entity_poly.type
_entity_poly.pdbx_seq_one_letter_code
_entity_poly.pdbx_strand_id
1 'polypeptide(L)'
;MKKTVSLLLLFLSFGAFAQTQQQIDNQYAFAKVYGYLKYFYPGDDATKIDWDKFAIYGAQKVETCKNSSELKNTLNELVGSIMPGVKVIGKAESYKFDADLLTPKDLKGYDVVSWQHLGLGSVKEIESIYRSARTNRPQVYESTFEGFGNVSSSLKATPYLGKSIELTGKVKMISGAGDGHLWMRMDDAAGKFTFFDNMDDRPIKDKEWATFKIATNIDKKTQNIYFGTFLGGLGSLLVDDLSLR
;
A
#
# COMPACT_ATOMS: atom_id res chain seq x y z
N MET A 1 -34.77 72.10 -20.62
CA MET A 1 -33.67 71.12 -20.55
C MET A 1 -34.23 69.77 -20.12
N LYS A 2 -34.58 68.91 -21.06
CA LYS A 2 -34.96 67.51 -20.82
C LYS A 2 -34.28 66.69 -21.92
N LYS A 3 -33.11 66.16 -21.63
CA LYS A 3 -32.38 65.27 -22.52
C LYS A 3 -31.98 64.04 -21.72
N THR A 4 -32.31 62.89 -22.32
CA THR A 4 -31.51 61.67 -22.35
C THR A 4 -31.11 61.08 -21.01
N VAL A 5 -31.72 59.97 -20.61
CA VAL A 5 -31.07 58.65 -20.42
C VAL A 5 -32.19 57.67 -20.04
N SER A 6 -32.69 56.89 -21.00
CA SER A 6 -33.49 55.70 -20.74
C SER A 6 -33.67 54.92 -22.03
N LEU A 7 -32.55 54.47 -22.62
CA LEU A 7 -32.58 53.44 -23.66
C LEU A 7 -31.19 52.85 -23.90
N LEU A 8 -30.61 52.13 -22.93
CA LEU A 8 -29.50 51.21 -23.22
C LEU A 8 -29.27 50.21 -22.08
N LEU A 9 -30.22 49.30 -21.85
CA LEU A 9 -30.04 48.17 -20.93
C LEU A 9 -30.88 46.97 -21.37
N LEU A 10 -30.86 46.66 -22.67
CA LEU A 10 -31.70 45.61 -23.26
C LEU A 10 -30.93 44.71 -24.24
N PHE A 11 -29.63 44.46 -24.02
CA PHE A 11 -28.84 43.47 -24.79
C PHE A 11 -27.63 42.92 -24.03
N LEU A 12 -27.77 42.65 -22.72
CA LEU A 12 -26.82 41.80 -21.98
C LEU A 12 -27.59 40.69 -21.28
N SER A 13 -28.48 40.02 -22.01
CA SER A 13 -28.77 38.63 -21.70
C SER A 13 -27.49 37.86 -21.99
N PHE A 14 -26.68 37.63 -20.97
CA PHE A 14 -25.70 36.54 -20.98
C PHE A 14 -26.47 35.29 -21.39
N GLY A 15 -26.34 34.90 -22.67
CA GLY A 15 -26.77 33.58 -23.09
C GLY A 15 -25.95 32.61 -22.28
N ALA A 16 -26.58 31.98 -21.28
CA ALA A 16 -26.00 30.79 -20.69
C ALA A 16 -25.88 29.78 -21.84
N PHE A 17 -24.68 29.61 -22.37
CA PHE A 17 -24.38 28.55 -23.32
C PHE A 17 -24.48 27.23 -22.56
N ALA A 18 -25.71 26.75 -22.37
CA ALA A 18 -25.98 25.44 -21.85
C ALA A 18 -25.37 24.40 -22.80
N GLN A 19 -24.88 23.30 -22.23
CA GLN A 19 -24.38 22.20 -23.03
C GLN A 19 -25.49 21.69 -23.96
N THR A 20 -25.11 21.41 -25.20
CA THR A 20 -26.01 20.75 -26.16
C THR A 20 -26.34 19.34 -25.67
N GLN A 21 -27.48 18.78 -26.13
CA GLN A 21 -27.83 17.39 -25.81
C GLN A 21 -26.72 16.41 -26.23
N GLN A 22 -26.08 16.66 -27.38
CA GLN A 22 -24.94 15.85 -27.84
C GLN A 22 -23.77 15.88 -26.84
N GLN A 23 -23.41 17.04 -26.30
CA GLN A 23 -22.35 17.15 -25.29
C GLN A 23 -22.73 16.42 -24.00
N ILE A 24 -23.99 16.53 -23.56
CA ILE A 24 -24.49 15.80 -22.39
C ILE A 24 -24.39 14.29 -22.62
N ASP A 25 -24.84 13.81 -23.78
CA ASP A 25 -24.81 12.38 -24.14
C ASP A 25 -23.37 11.85 -24.24
N ASN A 26 -22.44 12.65 -24.78
CA ASN A 26 -21.02 12.31 -24.84
C ASN A 26 -20.42 12.16 -23.44
N GLN A 27 -20.67 13.13 -22.54
CA GLN A 27 -20.19 13.06 -21.16
C GLN A 27 -20.80 11.89 -20.41
N TYR A 28 -22.09 11.61 -20.61
CA TYR A 28 -22.76 10.46 -20.01
C TYR A 28 -22.16 9.13 -20.48
N ALA A 29 -21.89 8.98 -21.77
CA ALA A 29 -21.23 7.80 -22.32
C ALA A 29 -19.80 7.64 -21.77
N PHE A 30 -19.04 8.73 -21.70
CA PHE A 30 -17.70 8.73 -21.10
C PHE A 30 -17.73 8.36 -19.62
N ALA A 31 -18.65 8.92 -18.84
CA ALA A 31 -18.79 8.59 -17.42
C ALA A 31 -19.08 7.10 -17.18
N LYS A 32 -19.87 6.46 -18.07
CA LYS A 32 -20.08 5.01 -18.04
C LYS A 32 -18.79 4.25 -18.30
N VAL A 33 -18.07 4.60 -19.38
CA VAL A 33 -16.78 3.98 -19.70
C VAL A 33 -15.83 4.14 -18.51
N TYR A 34 -15.64 5.37 -18.02
CA TYR A 34 -14.83 5.67 -16.84
C TYR A 34 -15.17 4.77 -15.64
N GLY A 35 -16.46 4.63 -15.30
CA GLY A 35 -16.90 3.79 -14.19
C GLY A 35 -16.57 2.32 -14.40
N TYR A 36 -16.79 1.78 -15.60
CA TYR A 36 -16.41 0.40 -15.92
C TYR A 36 -14.90 0.18 -15.82
N LEU A 37 -14.11 1.13 -16.31
CA LEU A 37 -12.65 0.99 -16.30
C LEU A 37 -12.07 1.08 -14.90
N LYS A 38 -12.47 2.11 -14.13
CA LYS A 38 -11.91 2.37 -12.81
C LYS A 38 -12.24 1.29 -11.79
N TYR A 39 -13.45 0.73 -11.85
CA TYR A 39 -13.95 -0.16 -10.80
C TYR A 39 -14.05 -1.63 -11.22
N PHE A 40 -14.05 -1.93 -12.52
CA PHE A 40 -14.31 -3.29 -13.02
C PHE A 40 -13.33 -3.77 -14.10
N TYR A 41 -12.34 -2.97 -14.52
CA TYR A 41 -11.34 -3.44 -15.47
C TYR A 41 -10.45 -4.50 -14.82
N PRO A 42 -10.30 -5.70 -15.44
CA PRO A 42 -9.62 -6.80 -14.77
C PRO A 42 -8.10 -6.70 -14.77
N GLY A 43 -7.50 -5.93 -15.69
CA GLY A 43 -6.06 -5.85 -15.90
C GLY A 43 -5.33 -4.92 -14.93
N ASP A 44 -4.06 -5.21 -14.67
CA ASP A 44 -3.22 -4.42 -13.76
C ASP A 44 -2.86 -3.03 -14.30
N ASP A 45 -3.05 -2.77 -15.59
CA ASP A 45 -2.75 -1.47 -16.19
C ASP A 45 -3.60 -0.34 -15.60
N ALA A 46 -4.82 -0.63 -15.11
CA ALA A 46 -5.65 0.31 -14.38
C ALA A 46 -4.98 0.89 -13.13
N THR A 47 -4.07 0.15 -12.49
CA THR A 47 -3.37 0.62 -11.27
C THR A 47 -2.33 1.70 -11.56
N LYS A 48 -1.87 1.79 -12.82
CA LYS A 48 -0.86 2.76 -13.27
C LYS A 48 -1.47 4.10 -13.70
N ILE A 49 -2.80 4.17 -13.75
CA ILE A 49 -3.53 5.33 -14.26
C ILE A 49 -3.79 6.32 -13.13
N ASP A 50 -3.43 7.57 -13.38
CA ASP A 50 -3.94 8.71 -12.62
C ASP A 50 -5.39 8.97 -13.07
N TRP A 51 -6.34 8.46 -12.26
CA TRP A 51 -7.76 8.49 -12.58
C TRP A 51 -8.37 9.90 -12.63
N ASP A 52 -7.75 10.87 -11.96
CA ASP A 52 -8.22 12.26 -11.99
C ASP A 52 -7.78 12.93 -13.30
N LYS A 53 -6.52 12.71 -13.72
CA LYS A 53 -6.05 13.15 -15.03
C LYS A 53 -6.82 12.49 -16.17
N PHE A 54 -7.10 11.19 -16.06
CA PHE A 54 -7.88 10.47 -17.07
C PHE A 54 -9.30 11.02 -17.18
N ALA A 55 -9.95 11.35 -16.05
CA ALA A 55 -11.28 11.96 -16.05
C ALA A 55 -11.28 13.33 -16.75
N ILE A 56 -10.34 14.21 -16.42
CA ILE A 56 -10.24 15.55 -17.01
C ILE A 56 -9.97 15.46 -18.51
N TYR A 57 -8.97 14.68 -18.91
CA TYR A 57 -8.57 14.56 -20.31
C TYR A 57 -9.67 13.92 -21.16
N GLY A 58 -10.26 12.82 -20.68
CA GLY A 58 -11.33 12.13 -21.39
C GLY A 58 -12.58 12.99 -21.56
N ALA A 59 -12.98 13.73 -20.51
CA ALA A 59 -14.11 14.66 -20.57
C ALA A 59 -13.89 15.74 -21.64
N GLN A 60 -12.70 16.34 -21.69
CA GLN A 60 -12.35 17.34 -22.71
C GLN A 60 -12.41 16.77 -24.13
N LYS A 61 -11.94 15.52 -24.33
CA LYS A 61 -11.94 14.89 -25.65
C LYS A 61 -13.34 14.60 -26.16
N VAL A 62 -14.20 13.99 -25.33
CA VAL A 62 -15.55 13.62 -25.75
C VAL A 62 -16.48 14.82 -25.93
N GLU A 63 -16.20 15.95 -25.27
CA GLU A 63 -16.99 17.18 -25.41
C GLU A 63 -17.01 17.69 -26.86
N THR A 64 -15.92 17.48 -27.59
CA THR A 64 -15.77 17.98 -28.98
C THR A 64 -16.41 17.08 -30.03
N CYS A 65 -16.82 15.85 -29.67
CA CYS A 65 -17.36 14.88 -30.62
C CYS A 65 -18.75 15.30 -31.12
N LYS A 66 -18.94 15.33 -32.43
CA LYS A 66 -20.16 15.85 -33.07
C LYS A 66 -21.25 14.81 -33.27
N ASN A 67 -20.89 13.52 -33.20
CA ASN A 67 -21.80 12.41 -33.44
C ASN A 67 -21.29 11.12 -32.78
N SER A 68 -22.15 10.11 -32.75
CA SER A 68 -21.86 8.81 -32.11
C SER A 68 -20.67 8.05 -32.71
N SER A 69 -20.36 8.25 -34.00
CA SER A 69 -19.21 7.60 -34.64
C SER A 69 -17.89 8.19 -34.14
N GLU A 70 -17.82 9.52 -34.10
CA GLU A 70 -16.67 10.26 -33.57
C GLU A 70 -16.46 9.98 -32.07
N LEU A 71 -17.55 9.95 -31.29
CA LEU A 71 -17.51 9.58 -29.88
C LEU A 71 -16.96 8.15 -29.70
N LYS A 72 -17.46 7.17 -30.46
CA LYS A 72 -17.00 5.79 -30.38
C LYS A 72 -15.51 5.68 -30.69
N ASN A 73 -15.03 6.36 -31.74
CA ASN A 73 -13.62 6.33 -32.12
C ASN A 73 -12.75 6.97 -31.02
N THR A 74 -13.16 8.11 -30.50
CA THR A 74 -12.47 8.83 -29.41
C THR A 74 -12.38 7.97 -28.14
N LEU A 75 -13.48 7.33 -27.75
CA LEU A 75 -13.49 6.44 -26.58
C LEU A 75 -12.57 5.22 -26.78
N ASN A 76 -12.54 4.63 -27.99
CA ASN A 76 -11.62 3.54 -28.28
C ASN A 76 -10.15 4.00 -28.29
N GLU A 77 -9.86 5.21 -28.77
CA GLU A 77 -8.50 5.78 -28.73
C GLU A 77 -8.02 6.01 -27.30
N LEU A 78 -8.89 6.55 -26.44
CA LEU A 78 -8.59 6.79 -25.02
C LEU A 78 -8.22 5.51 -24.26
N VAL A 79 -8.83 4.38 -24.61
CA VAL A 79 -8.64 3.12 -23.88
C VAL A 79 -7.66 2.17 -24.57
N GLY A 80 -7.56 2.19 -25.90
CA GLY A 80 -6.88 1.14 -26.67
C GLY A 80 -5.38 1.01 -26.37
N SER A 81 -4.71 2.12 -26.02
CA SER A 81 -3.28 2.09 -25.68
C SER A 81 -2.99 1.60 -24.26
N ILE A 82 -3.98 1.70 -23.37
CA ILE A 82 -3.81 1.47 -21.92
C ILE A 82 -4.48 0.17 -21.49
N MET A 83 -5.53 -0.23 -22.20
CA MET A 83 -6.43 -1.33 -21.84
C MET A 83 -6.81 -2.13 -23.09
N PRO A 84 -5.90 -2.95 -23.64
CA PRO A 84 -6.12 -3.65 -24.91
C PRO A 84 -7.31 -4.63 -24.91
N GLY A 85 -7.74 -5.06 -23.72
CA GLY A 85 -8.94 -5.89 -23.52
C GLY A 85 -10.27 -5.13 -23.55
N VAL A 86 -10.27 -3.81 -23.80
CA VAL A 86 -11.47 -2.97 -23.82
C VAL A 86 -11.80 -2.56 -25.25
N LYS A 87 -13.08 -2.67 -25.61
CA LYS A 87 -13.60 -2.14 -26.86
C LYS A 87 -14.95 -1.50 -26.65
N VAL A 88 -15.11 -0.27 -27.15
CA VAL A 88 -16.38 0.45 -27.15
C VAL A 88 -17.07 0.25 -28.49
N ILE A 89 -18.29 -0.28 -28.47
CA ILE A 89 -19.07 -0.62 -29.66
C ILE A 89 -20.34 0.21 -29.77
N GLY A 90 -20.83 0.39 -30.99
CA GLY A 90 -22.14 0.99 -31.23
C GLY A 90 -23.29 0.09 -30.77
N LYS A 91 -24.45 0.67 -30.44
CA LYS A 91 -25.63 -0.07 -29.96
C LYS A 91 -26.10 -1.19 -30.91
N ALA A 92 -25.95 -0.98 -32.22
CA ALA A 92 -26.36 -1.94 -33.25
C ALA A 92 -25.22 -2.86 -33.73
N GLU A 93 -24.01 -2.71 -33.17
CA GLU A 93 -22.85 -3.50 -33.58
C GLU A 93 -22.77 -4.79 -32.76
N SER A 94 -22.48 -5.91 -33.43
CA SER A 94 -22.08 -7.15 -32.76
C SER A 94 -20.55 -7.24 -32.73
N TYR A 95 -20.01 -7.69 -31.60
CA TYR A 95 -18.58 -7.91 -31.45
C TYR A 95 -18.34 -9.21 -30.69
N LYS A 96 -17.48 -10.06 -31.25
CA LYS A 96 -16.96 -11.23 -30.57
C LYS A 96 -15.64 -10.84 -29.92
N PHE A 97 -15.58 -10.92 -28.60
CA PHE A 97 -14.35 -10.67 -27.86
C PHE A 97 -13.29 -11.71 -28.25
N ASP A 98 -12.09 -11.23 -28.56
CA ASP A 98 -10.94 -12.07 -28.85
C ASP A 98 -10.16 -12.32 -27.55
N ALA A 99 -10.29 -13.55 -27.02
CA ALA A 99 -9.64 -13.95 -25.77
C ALA A 99 -8.12 -14.07 -25.91
N ASP A 100 -7.62 -14.24 -27.14
CA ASP A 100 -6.18 -14.37 -27.40
C ASP A 100 -5.44 -13.04 -27.20
N LEU A 101 -6.16 -11.91 -27.15
CA LEU A 101 -5.61 -10.60 -26.79
C LEU A 101 -5.06 -10.55 -25.36
N LEU A 102 -5.62 -11.35 -24.45
CA LEU A 102 -5.27 -11.35 -23.03
C LEU A 102 -4.53 -12.61 -22.60
N THR A 103 -4.55 -13.66 -23.43
CA THR A 103 -4.04 -14.98 -23.06
C THR A 103 -2.63 -15.17 -23.64
N PRO A 104 -1.59 -15.36 -22.80
CA PRO A 104 -0.26 -15.67 -23.29
C PRO A 104 -0.25 -16.96 -24.13
N LYS A 105 0.64 -17.02 -25.13
CA LYS A 105 0.77 -18.21 -25.99
C LYS A 105 1.24 -19.46 -25.24
N ASP A 106 2.04 -19.27 -24.18
CA ASP A 106 2.47 -20.33 -23.28
C ASP A 106 1.88 -20.08 -21.88
N LEU A 107 1.14 -21.06 -21.38
CA LEU A 107 0.44 -20.99 -20.10
C LEU A 107 1.27 -21.56 -18.94
N LYS A 108 2.46 -22.12 -19.20
CA LYS A 108 3.28 -22.73 -18.16
C LYS A 108 3.68 -21.69 -17.10
N GLY A 109 3.22 -21.90 -15.86
CA GLY A 109 3.49 -21.00 -14.74
C GLY A 109 2.52 -19.84 -14.59
N TYR A 110 1.45 -19.80 -15.40
CA TYR A 110 0.34 -18.84 -15.25
C TYR A 110 -0.87 -19.51 -14.62
N ASP A 111 -1.49 -18.82 -13.67
CA ASP A 111 -2.81 -19.16 -13.13
C ASP A 111 -3.86 -18.16 -13.63
N VAL A 112 -5.07 -18.64 -13.88
CA VAL A 112 -6.19 -17.79 -14.30
C VAL A 112 -6.59 -16.87 -13.15
N VAL A 113 -6.55 -15.55 -13.36
CA VAL A 113 -7.00 -14.56 -12.38
C VAL A 113 -8.42 -14.12 -12.70
N SER A 114 -9.29 -14.11 -11.69
CA SER A 114 -10.66 -13.60 -11.77
C SER A 114 -10.97 -12.63 -10.64
N TRP A 115 -11.75 -11.60 -10.93
CA TRP A 115 -12.28 -10.70 -9.92
C TRP A 115 -13.56 -11.26 -9.29
N GLN A 116 -13.64 -11.17 -7.98
CA GLN A 116 -14.84 -11.46 -7.21
C GLN A 116 -15.24 -10.19 -6.46
N HIS A 117 -16.45 -9.71 -6.71
CA HIS A 117 -17.00 -8.53 -6.05
C HIS A 117 -18.24 -8.93 -5.24
N LEU A 118 -18.33 -8.38 -4.04
CA LEU A 118 -19.52 -8.39 -3.19
C LEU A 118 -19.90 -6.93 -2.96
N GLY A 119 -21.12 -6.51 -3.33
CA GLY A 119 -21.58 -5.13 -3.17
C GLY A 119 -20.99 -4.13 -4.17
N LEU A 120 -21.24 -2.83 -3.96
CA LEU A 120 -20.75 -1.71 -4.78
C LEU A 120 -19.72 -0.88 -4.00
N GLY A 121 -18.54 -0.64 -4.59
CA GLY A 121 -17.50 0.19 -4.00
C GLY A 121 -17.85 1.67 -4.11
N SER A 122 -18.52 2.20 -3.09
CA SER A 122 -18.88 3.61 -2.98
C SER A 122 -18.36 4.23 -1.68
N VAL A 123 -18.16 5.54 -1.73
CA VAL A 123 -17.48 6.47 -0.83
C VAL A 123 -17.66 6.18 0.67
N LYS A 124 -16.54 6.01 1.39
CA LYS A 124 -16.33 6.21 2.85
C LYS A 124 -17.51 5.83 3.77
N GLU A 125 -18.12 4.68 3.59
CA GLU A 125 -19.03 4.14 4.60
C GLU A 125 -18.28 3.18 5.52
N ILE A 126 -18.27 3.52 6.81
CA ILE A 126 -17.68 2.71 7.89
C ILE A 126 -18.31 1.30 7.93
N GLU A 127 -19.50 1.11 7.32
CA GLU A 127 -20.25 -0.14 7.26
C GLU A 127 -20.40 -0.74 5.85
N SER A 128 -19.50 -0.40 4.91
CA SER A 128 -19.60 -0.96 3.56
C SER A 128 -19.45 -2.49 3.55
N ILE A 129 -20.49 -3.16 3.04
CA ILE A 129 -20.45 -4.60 2.71
C ILE A 129 -19.57 -4.89 1.50
N TYR A 130 -19.02 -3.86 0.85
CA TYR A 130 -18.20 -4.03 -0.33
C TYR A 130 -16.96 -4.86 -0.02
N ARG A 131 -16.76 -5.94 -0.78
CA ARG A 131 -15.51 -6.73 -0.79
C ARG A 131 -15.12 -6.96 -2.24
N SER A 132 -13.84 -6.81 -2.53
CA SER A 132 -13.31 -7.15 -3.84
C SER A 132 -11.99 -7.89 -3.70
N ALA A 133 -11.87 -9.01 -4.39
CA ALA A 133 -10.67 -9.85 -4.37
C ALA A 133 -10.36 -10.37 -5.77
N ARG A 134 -9.09 -10.71 -6.00
CA ARG A 134 -8.62 -11.43 -7.17
C ARG A 134 -8.18 -12.84 -6.77
N THR A 135 -8.65 -13.84 -7.49
CA THR A 135 -8.18 -15.23 -7.35
C THR A 135 -6.75 -15.36 -7.88
N ASN A 136 -6.01 -16.36 -7.40
CA ASN A 136 -4.66 -16.69 -7.86
C ASN A 136 -3.66 -15.52 -7.86
N ARG A 137 -3.91 -14.50 -7.03
CA ARG A 137 -2.99 -13.42 -6.72
C ARG A 137 -2.56 -13.56 -5.26
N PRO A 138 -1.28 -13.80 -4.97
CA PRO A 138 -0.82 -13.78 -3.58
C PRO A 138 -1.12 -12.40 -2.98
N GLN A 139 -1.79 -12.38 -1.83
CA GLN A 139 -1.90 -11.15 -1.06
C GLN A 139 -0.51 -10.84 -0.51
N VAL A 140 0.18 -9.91 -1.15
CA VAL A 140 1.39 -9.30 -0.60
C VAL A 140 0.92 -8.26 0.41
N TYR A 141 0.82 -8.64 1.68
CA TYR A 141 0.73 -7.66 2.74
C TYR A 141 2.08 -6.97 2.84
N GLU A 142 2.15 -5.66 2.59
CA GLU A 142 3.22 -4.87 3.19
C GLU A 142 2.98 -4.91 4.70
N SER A 143 3.60 -5.88 5.37
CA SER A 143 3.46 -6.04 6.80
C SER A 143 4.14 -4.84 7.47
N THR A 144 3.37 -3.94 8.06
CA THR A 144 3.90 -2.89 8.94
C THR A 144 4.01 -3.44 10.36
N PHE A 145 4.65 -4.60 10.55
CA PHE A 145 4.83 -5.17 11.88
C PHE A 145 5.81 -4.30 12.68
N GLU A 146 5.27 -3.56 13.64
CA GLU A 146 6.01 -2.70 14.58
C GLU A 146 6.34 -3.42 15.91
N GLY A 147 6.21 -4.75 15.96
CA GLY A 147 6.52 -5.55 17.16
C GLY A 147 7.97 -6.06 17.19
N PHE A 148 8.24 -6.97 18.13
CA PHE A 148 9.53 -7.66 18.21
C PHE A 148 9.36 -9.14 18.57
N GLY A 149 10.31 -9.97 18.16
CA GLY A 149 10.43 -11.38 18.56
C GLY A 149 11.59 -11.56 19.55
N ASN A 150 11.33 -12.08 20.75
CA ASN A 150 12.31 -12.17 21.84
C ASN A 150 12.66 -13.62 22.19
N VAL A 151 13.95 -13.89 22.40
CA VAL A 151 14.44 -15.09 23.09
C VAL A 151 15.20 -14.63 24.32
N SER A 152 14.81 -15.11 25.50
CA SER A 152 15.38 -14.67 26.76
C SER A 152 15.50 -15.76 27.80
N SER A 153 16.37 -15.49 28.77
CA SER A 153 16.54 -16.27 29.97
C SER A 153 16.70 -15.34 31.18
N SER A 154 16.68 -15.91 32.37
CA SER A 154 16.84 -15.16 33.62
C SER A 154 17.54 -15.97 34.68
N LEU A 155 18.16 -15.28 35.63
CA LEU A 155 18.78 -15.90 36.81
C LEU A 155 18.74 -14.97 38.03
N LYS A 156 18.98 -15.55 39.21
CA LYS A 156 19.11 -14.80 40.46
C LYS A 156 20.49 -14.16 40.54
N ALA A 157 20.51 -12.88 40.92
CA ALA A 157 21.74 -12.09 41.02
C ALA A 157 22.57 -12.40 42.29
N THR A 158 21.96 -13.01 43.31
CA THR A 158 22.55 -13.23 44.65
C THR A 158 23.99 -13.78 44.64
N PRO A 159 24.36 -14.83 43.87
CA PRO A 159 25.74 -15.34 43.86
C PRO A 159 26.74 -14.48 43.05
N TYR A 160 26.25 -13.42 42.40
CA TYR A 160 27.02 -12.58 41.48
C TYR A 160 27.08 -11.10 41.91
N LEU A 161 26.48 -10.73 43.04
CA LEU A 161 26.44 -9.35 43.51
C LEU A 161 27.83 -8.73 43.63
N GLY A 162 27.99 -7.51 43.10
CA GLY A 162 29.27 -6.78 43.11
C GLY A 162 30.31 -7.28 42.11
N LYS A 163 30.02 -8.33 41.32
CA LYS A 163 30.89 -8.79 40.24
C LYS A 163 30.62 -8.00 38.96
N SER A 164 31.57 -8.04 38.03
CA SER A 164 31.34 -7.68 36.64
C SER A 164 30.62 -8.81 35.91
N ILE A 165 29.81 -8.46 34.93
CA ILE A 165 29.08 -9.40 34.08
C ILE A 165 29.15 -8.95 32.63
N GLU A 166 29.28 -9.91 31.73
CA GLU A 166 29.31 -9.69 30.29
C GLU A 166 28.39 -10.68 29.58
N LEU A 167 27.43 -10.15 28.81
CA LEU A 167 26.68 -10.90 27.81
C LEU A 167 27.39 -10.74 26.47
N THR A 168 27.65 -11.85 25.80
CA THR A 168 28.18 -11.90 24.44
C THR A 168 27.35 -12.85 23.58
N GLY A 169 27.34 -12.63 22.27
CA GLY A 169 26.74 -13.55 21.32
C GLY A 169 27.18 -13.25 19.89
N LYS A 170 27.24 -14.29 19.05
CA LYS A 170 27.34 -14.12 17.60
C LYS A 170 25.95 -13.87 17.06
N VAL A 171 25.79 -12.84 16.26
CA VAL A 171 24.50 -12.43 15.71
C VAL A 171 24.67 -12.09 14.23
N LYS A 172 23.68 -12.46 13.40
CA LYS A 172 23.56 -11.96 12.03
C LYS A 172 22.12 -11.82 11.57
N MET A 173 21.88 -10.83 10.73
CA MET A 173 20.63 -10.58 10.04
C MET A 173 20.56 -11.38 8.74
N ILE A 174 19.45 -12.11 8.54
CA ILE A 174 19.21 -12.90 7.32
C ILE A 174 18.40 -12.10 6.30
N SER A 175 17.33 -11.46 6.76
CA SER A 175 16.38 -10.75 5.90
C SER A 175 15.57 -9.74 6.70
N GLY A 176 14.88 -8.84 5.99
CA GLY A 176 13.97 -7.86 6.57
C GLY A 176 14.58 -6.49 6.81
N ALA A 177 13.71 -5.51 7.09
CA ALA A 177 14.08 -4.11 7.35
C ALA A 177 14.32 -3.81 8.84
N GLY A 178 14.03 -4.78 9.71
CA GLY A 178 14.21 -4.72 11.16
C GLY A 178 15.66 -4.75 11.62
N ASP A 179 15.87 -4.91 12.92
CA ASP A 179 17.16 -4.93 13.60
C ASP A 179 17.29 -6.07 14.60
N GLY A 180 18.51 -6.60 14.71
CA GLY A 180 18.90 -7.50 15.78
C GLY A 180 19.41 -6.73 17.00
N HIS A 181 19.19 -7.29 18.18
CA HIS A 181 19.65 -6.71 19.43
C HIS A 181 20.13 -7.79 20.38
N LEU A 182 21.18 -7.52 21.15
CA LEU A 182 21.32 -8.13 22.48
C LEU A 182 20.66 -7.21 23.50
N TRP A 183 20.19 -7.78 24.60
CA TRP A 183 19.67 -6.97 25.70
C TRP A 183 19.95 -7.60 27.05
N MET A 184 20.06 -6.74 28.06
CA MET A 184 20.22 -7.11 29.45
C MET A 184 19.48 -6.11 30.35
N ARG A 185 18.73 -6.65 31.30
CA ARG A 185 18.01 -5.90 32.33
C ARG A 185 18.29 -6.51 33.69
N MET A 186 18.51 -5.67 34.68
CA MET A 186 18.69 -6.10 36.07
C MET A 186 17.75 -5.33 36.99
N ASP A 187 17.06 -6.04 37.86
CA ASP A 187 16.04 -5.46 38.73
C ASP A 187 16.38 -5.63 40.20
N ASP A 188 16.04 -4.64 41.03
CA ASP A 188 16.07 -4.76 42.49
C ASP A 188 14.82 -5.49 43.03
N ALA A 189 14.71 -5.61 44.35
CA ALA A 189 13.59 -6.30 44.99
C ALA A 189 12.22 -5.64 44.77
N ALA A 190 12.21 -4.34 44.44
CA ALA A 190 10.99 -3.60 44.11
C ALA A 190 10.65 -3.66 42.60
N GLY A 191 11.45 -4.37 41.80
CA GLY A 191 11.29 -4.44 40.35
C GLY A 191 11.81 -3.21 39.61
N LYS A 192 12.54 -2.31 40.28
CA LYS A 192 13.13 -1.14 39.64
C LYS A 192 14.45 -1.53 38.96
N PHE A 193 14.67 -0.97 37.78
CA PHE A 193 15.88 -1.27 37.03
C PHE A 193 17.09 -0.71 37.77
N THR A 194 18.03 -1.60 38.04
CA THR A 194 19.40 -1.27 38.46
C THR A 194 20.31 -1.13 37.24
N PHE A 195 19.96 -1.79 36.13
CA PHE A 195 20.62 -1.68 34.84
C PHE A 195 19.66 -2.04 33.70
N PHE A 196 19.79 -1.36 32.57
CA PHE A 196 19.08 -1.69 31.33
C PHE A 196 19.89 -1.26 30.11
N ASP A 197 20.10 -2.18 29.17
CA ASP A 197 20.72 -1.93 27.87
C ASP A 197 20.11 -2.91 26.86
N ASN A 198 19.54 -2.39 25.79
CA ASN A 198 18.90 -3.15 24.72
C ASN A 198 19.54 -2.89 23.34
N MET A 199 20.71 -2.24 23.31
CA MET A 199 21.41 -1.86 22.07
C MET A 199 20.58 -1.00 21.09
N ASP A 200 19.56 -0.27 21.55
CA ASP A 200 18.72 0.56 20.67
C ASP A 200 19.53 1.68 19.96
N ASP A 201 20.59 2.16 20.61
CA ASP A 201 21.53 3.14 20.08
C ASP A 201 22.56 2.53 19.11
N ARG A 202 22.67 1.20 19.06
CA ARG A 202 23.65 0.45 18.27
C ARG A 202 23.05 -0.86 17.75
N PRO A 203 21.95 -0.81 16.99
CA PRO A 203 21.26 -2.01 16.52
C PRO A 203 22.15 -2.83 15.59
N ILE A 204 21.98 -4.15 15.62
CA ILE A 204 22.74 -5.10 14.82
C ILE A 204 22.09 -5.19 13.44
N LYS A 205 22.84 -4.79 12.41
CA LYS A 205 22.42 -4.83 10.99
C LYS A 205 23.30 -5.73 10.12
N ASP A 206 24.34 -6.32 10.71
CA ASP A 206 25.35 -7.15 10.04
C ASP A 206 24.72 -8.38 9.39
N LYS A 207 25.08 -8.62 8.13
CA LYS A 207 24.62 -9.79 7.35
C LYS A 207 25.54 -11.00 7.52
N GLU A 208 26.76 -10.76 7.97
CA GLU A 208 27.74 -11.80 8.32
C GLU A 208 27.77 -12.00 9.83
N TRP A 209 28.25 -13.15 10.28
CA TRP A 209 28.40 -13.42 11.71
C TRP A 209 29.38 -12.45 12.36
N ALA A 210 28.90 -11.66 13.32
CA ALA A 210 29.71 -10.78 14.14
C ALA A 210 29.39 -10.98 15.63
N THR A 211 30.36 -10.71 16.50
CA THR A 211 30.19 -10.84 17.96
C THR A 211 29.85 -9.48 18.57
N PHE A 212 28.77 -9.47 19.35
CA PHE A 212 28.29 -8.28 20.08
C PHE A 212 28.36 -8.53 21.58
N LYS A 213 28.39 -7.44 22.36
CA LYS A 213 28.53 -7.53 23.81
C LYS A 213 27.80 -6.42 24.58
N ILE A 214 27.36 -6.77 25.78
CA ILE A 214 26.91 -5.85 26.84
C ILE A 214 27.70 -6.21 28.10
N ALA A 215 28.43 -5.25 28.67
CA ALA A 215 29.24 -5.46 29.87
C ALA A 215 28.92 -4.40 30.92
N THR A 216 28.75 -4.82 32.18
CA THR A 216 28.46 -3.91 33.30
C THR A 216 28.86 -4.53 34.65
N ASN A 217 28.65 -3.81 35.74
CA ASN A 217 28.80 -4.31 37.11
C ASN A 217 27.43 -4.56 37.74
N ILE A 218 27.31 -5.62 38.55
CA ILE A 218 26.07 -5.98 39.22
C ILE A 218 25.96 -5.20 40.55
N ASP A 219 24.97 -4.31 40.64
CA ASP A 219 24.67 -3.56 41.88
C ASP A 219 24.33 -4.56 43.01
N LYS A 220 24.81 -4.29 44.24
CA LYS A 220 24.55 -5.11 45.43
C LYS A 220 23.06 -5.24 45.76
N LYS A 221 22.21 -4.31 45.31
CA LYS A 221 20.75 -4.36 45.53
C LYS A 221 19.99 -5.17 44.47
N THR A 222 20.68 -5.63 43.42
CA THR A 222 20.09 -6.43 42.34
C THR A 222 19.55 -7.76 42.85
N GLN A 223 18.42 -8.20 42.33
CA GLN A 223 17.79 -9.48 42.66
C GLN A 223 17.68 -10.40 41.45
N ASN A 224 17.31 -9.87 40.29
CA ASN A 224 17.11 -10.65 39.08
C ASN A 224 17.91 -10.06 37.92
N ILE A 225 18.46 -10.94 37.08
CA ILE A 225 19.13 -10.59 35.82
C ILE A 225 18.33 -11.27 34.70
N TYR A 226 17.91 -10.48 33.73
CA TYR A 226 17.22 -10.90 32.51
C TYR A 226 18.10 -10.53 31.32
N PHE A 227 18.18 -11.41 30.33
CA PHE A 227 19.03 -11.18 29.17
C PHE A 227 18.55 -11.99 27.99
N GLY A 228 19.01 -11.61 26.80
CA GLY A 228 18.75 -12.37 25.61
C GLY A 228 19.02 -11.59 24.34
N THR A 229 18.28 -11.97 23.30
CA THR A 229 18.32 -11.30 22.00
C THR A 229 16.90 -11.09 21.49
N PHE A 230 16.70 -10.07 20.67
CA PHE A 230 15.45 -9.88 19.98
C PHE A 230 15.66 -9.33 18.57
N LEU A 231 14.66 -9.58 17.72
CA LEU A 231 14.48 -8.94 16.42
C LEU A 231 13.40 -7.87 16.57
N GLY A 232 13.75 -6.61 16.34
CA GLY A 232 12.81 -5.51 16.19
C GLY A 232 12.29 -5.43 14.76
N GLY A 233 10.98 -5.32 14.58
CA GLY A 233 10.34 -5.21 13.26
C GLY A 233 10.40 -6.47 12.41
N LEU A 234 10.30 -6.28 11.09
CA LEU A 234 10.28 -7.39 10.14
C LEU A 234 11.67 -7.96 9.87
N GLY A 235 11.78 -9.28 9.90
CA GLY A 235 12.96 -9.96 9.38
C GLY A 235 13.20 -11.35 9.94
N SER A 236 14.47 -11.75 9.88
CA SER A 236 14.95 -12.98 10.47
C SER A 236 16.36 -12.76 11.03
N LEU A 237 16.54 -13.15 12.28
CA LEU A 237 17.77 -13.03 13.05
C LEU A 237 18.27 -14.43 13.41
N LEU A 238 19.56 -14.68 13.27
CA LEU A 238 20.21 -15.87 13.85
C LEU A 238 21.13 -15.44 14.98
N VAL A 239 21.12 -16.22 16.05
CA VAL A 239 22.02 -16.08 17.20
C VAL A 239 22.71 -17.40 17.45
N ASP A 240 23.99 -17.33 17.81
CA ASP A 240 24.79 -18.47 18.23
C ASP A 240 25.82 -18.04 19.28
N ASP A 241 26.44 -18.99 19.99
CA ASP A 241 27.45 -18.74 21.02
C ASP A 241 27.02 -17.68 22.08
N LEU A 242 25.74 -17.67 22.47
CA LEU A 242 25.24 -16.75 23.50
C LEU A 242 25.82 -17.16 24.86
N SER A 243 26.62 -16.28 25.45
CA SER A 243 27.35 -16.54 26.70
C SER A 243 27.16 -15.40 27.68
N LEU A 244 26.94 -15.77 28.95
CA LEU A 244 26.90 -14.85 30.08
C LEU A 244 27.99 -15.27 31.07
N ARG A 245 28.90 -14.36 31.41
CA ARG A 245 30.07 -14.63 32.24
C ARG A 245 30.38 -13.51 33.23
#